data_AF-A0A946RK91-F1
#
_entry.id   AF-A0A946RK91-F1
#
_cell.length_a   1.000
_cell.length_b   1.000
_cell.length_c   1.000
_cell.angle_alpha   90.00
_cell.angle_beta   90.00
_cell.angle_gamma   90.00
#
_symmetry.space_group_name_H-M   'P 1'
#
loop_
_entity.id
_entity.type
_entity.pdbx_description
1 polymer ?
#
loop_
_entity_poly.entity_id
_entity_poly.type
_entity_poly.pdbx_seq_one_letter_code
_entity_poly.pdbx_strand_id
1 'polypeptide(L)'
;MSKVIDVHTHMYTSGWLNLLKQKGGPDLTVVAGLDSPETVCYKGASFCVLEPPHFDFELRIKNMEKAGVDMAVVSMPPPGVIWGKGKICLEAAQMT
;
A
#
# COMPACT_ATOMS: atom_id res chain seq x y z
N MET A 1 24.21 7.79 21.45
CA MET A 1 23.79 8.04 20.05
C MET A 1 22.31 8.37 20.04
N SER A 2 21.90 9.33 19.20
CA SER A 2 20.48 9.64 18.97
C SER A 2 19.83 8.57 18.10
N LYS A 3 18.52 8.35 18.30
CA LYS A 3 17.72 7.45 17.47
C LYS A 3 17.35 8.11 16.13
N VAL A 4 17.39 7.36 15.04
CA VAL A 4 16.92 7.76 13.70
C VAL A 4 15.50 7.25 13.51
N ILE A 5 14.54 8.17 13.41
CA ILE A 5 13.12 7.85 13.27
C ILE A 5 12.62 8.35 11.92
N ASP A 6 12.13 7.42 11.09
CA ASP A 6 11.43 7.72 9.86
C ASP A 6 9.93 7.90 10.15
N VAL A 7 9.42 9.11 9.94
CA VAL A 7 8.01 9.46 10.17
C VAL A 7 7.18 9.54 8.89
N HIS A 8 7.79 9.30 7.72
CA HIS A 8 7.12 9.44 6.43
C HIS A 8 7.49 8.27 5.53
N THR A 9 6.78 7.17 5.74
CA THR A 9 7.04 5.94 5.01
C THR A 9 5.79 5.09 4.95
N HIS A 10 5.75 4.23 3.94
CA HIS A 10 4.51 3.59 3.50
C HIS A 10 4.65 2.09 3.34
N MET A 11 3.56 1.39 3.60
CA MET A 11 3.38 -0.03 3.28
C MET A 11 1.92 -0.28 2.92
N TYR A 12 1.68 -1.26 2.06
CA TYR A 12 0.34 -1.80 1.84
C TYR A 12 0.15 -3.08 2.65
N THR A 13 -1.11 -3.49 2.81
CA THR A 13 -1.46 -4.81 3.34
C THR A 13 -2.11 -5.66 2.25
N SER A 14 -1.91 -6.97 2.32
CA SER A 14 -2.55 -7.91 1.37
C SER A 14 -4.08 -7.86 1.50
N GLY A 15 -4.61 -7.59 2.70
CA GLY A 15 -6.04 -7.41 2.95
C GLY A 15 -6.62 -6.24 2.15
N TRP A 16 -5.95 -5.08 2.19
CA TRP A 16 -6.34 -3.91 1.42
C TRP A 16 -6.37 -4.17 -0.10
N LEU A 17 -5.32 -4.81 -0.63
CA LEU A 17 -5.22 -5.13 -2.05
C LEU A 17 -6.34 -6.10 -2.50
N ASN A 18 -6.59 -7.13 -1.70
CA ASN A 18 -7.65 -8.10 -1.98
C ASN A 18 -9.03 -7.44 -1.95
N LEU A 19 -9.27 -6.53 -1.01
CA LEU A 19 -10.51 -5.76 -0.94
C LEU A 19 -10.68 -4.86 -2.17
N LEU A 20 -9.61 -4.20 -2.61
CA LEU A 20 -9.62 -3.35 -3.80
C LEU A 20 -9.95 -4.17 -5.07
N LYS A 21 -9.33 -5.34 -5.24
CA LYS A 21 -9.64 -6.26 -6.35
C LYS A 21 -11.10 -6.71 -6.36
N GLN A 22 -11.70 -6.91 -5.19
CA GLN A 22 -13.08 -7.38 -5.06
C GLN A 22 -14.12 -6.26 -5.18
N LYS A 23 -13.81 -5.06 -4.68
CA LYS A 23 -14.80 -3.99 -4.44
C LYS A 23 -14.41 -2.61 -5.00
N GLY A 24 -13.32 -2.49 -5.74
CA GLY A 24 -12.86 -1.23 -6.34
C GLY A 24 -13.82 -0.62 -7.37
N GLY A 25 -14.75 -1.43 -7.90
CA GLY A 25 -15.81 -0.96 -8.79
C GLY A 25 -15.28 -0.59 -10.18
N PRO A 26 -16.01 0.25 -10.95
CA PRO A 26 -15.60 0.62 -12.31
C PRO A 26 -14.43 1.61 -12.35
N ASP A 27 -14.22 2.36 -11.26
CA ASP A 27 -13.25 3.45 -11.21
C ASP A 27 -11.89 3.00 -10.67
N LEU A 28 -11.82 1.97 -9.82
CA LEU A 28 -10.55 1.45 -9.31
C LEU A 28 -10.43 -0.03 -9.62
N THR A 29 -9.46 -0.35 -10.47
CA THR A 29 -9.17 -1.73 -10.89
C THR A 29 -7.72 -2.07 -10.60
N VAL A 30 -7.44 -3.37 -10.46
CA VAL A 30 -6.08 -3.88 -10.37
C VAL A 30 -5.85 -4.76 -11.58
N VAL A 31 -4.86 -4.40 -12.38
CA VAL A 31 -4.52 -5.10 -13.63
C VAL A 31 -3.03 -5.40 -13.68
N ALA A 32 -2.62 -6.38 -14.47
CA ALA A 32 -1.21 -6.56 -14.79
C ALA A 32 -0.74 -5.38 -15.65
N GLY A 33 0.35 -4.74 -15.23
CA GLY A 33 1.03 -3.67 -15.97
C GLY A 33 2.29 -4.18 -16.65
N LEU A 34 2.97 -3.28 -17.37
CA LEU A 34 4.30 -3.56 -17.94
C LEU A 34 5.36 -3.72 -16.86
N ASP A 35 5.24 -2.93 -15.78
CA ASP A 35 6.25 -2.82 -14.73
C ASP A 35 5.97 -3.71 -13.50
N SER A 36 4.73 -4.19 -13.34
CA SER A 36 4.35 -5.06 -12.22
C SER A 36 3.15 -5.97 -12.56
N PRO A 37 3.09 -7.20 -12.00
CA PRO A 37 1.89 -8.03 -12.05
C PRO A 37 0.64 -7.38 -11.44
N GLU A 38 0.81 -6.36 -10.59
CA GLU A 38 -0.28 -5.65 -9.93
C GLU A 38 -0.09 -4.14 -10.05
N THR A 39 -0.96 -3.52 -10.83
CA THR A 39 -1.02 -2.07 -10.99
C THR A 39 -2.44 -1.61 -10.71
N VAL A 40 -2.59 -0.68 -9.78
CA VAL A 40 -3.85 0.01 -9.52
C VAL A 40 -4.07 1.03 -10.62
N CYS A 41 -5.23 0.96 -11.27
CA CYS A 41 -5.67 1.92 -12.26
C CYS A 41 -6.87 2.70 -11.75
N TYR A 42 -6.88 4.03 -11.96
CA TYR A 42 -8.04 4.88 -11.74
C TYR A 42 -8.66 5.26 -13.09
N LYS A 43 -9.92 4.89 -13.31
CA LYS A 43 -10.68 5.15 -14.56
C LYS A 43 -9.90 4.75 -15.82
N GLY A 44 -9.22 3.61 -15.76
CA GLY A 44 -8.43 3.04 -16.86
C GLY A 44 -7.01 3.59 -17.00
N ALA A 45 -6.61 4.62 -16.25
CA ALA A 45 -5.24 5.13 -16.24
C ALA A 45 -4.43 4.51 -15.08
N SER A 46 -3.19 4.11 -15.35
CA SER A 46 -2.27 3.64 -14.31
C SER A 46 -2.06 4.71 -13.24
N PHE A 47 -2.21 4.31 -11.98
CA PHE A 47 -2.08 5.18 -10.82
C PHE A 47 -0.97 4.74 -9.87
N CYS A 48 -0.90 3.44 -9.54
CA CYS A 48 0.09 2.93 -8.60
C CYS A 48 0.58 1.53 -9.01
N VAL A 49 1.89 1.41 -9.21
CA VAL A 49 2.57 0.14 -9.46
C VAL A 49 2.88 -0.52 -8.12
N LEU A 50 2.39 -1.74 -7.92
CA LEU A 50 2.56 -2.48 -6.67
C LEU A 50 3.64 -3.53 -6.82
N GLU A 51 4.79 -3.35 -6.17
CA GLU A 51 5.86 -4.33 -6.15
C GLU A 51 5.84 -5.16 -4.85
N PRO A 52 6.38 -6.40 -4.86
CA PRO A 52 6.42 -7.26 -3.67
C PRO A 52 6.99 -6.59 -2.41
N PRO A 53 8.06 -5.75 -2.47
CA PRO A 53 8.58 -5.07 -1.29
C PRO A 53 7.60 -4.14 -0.57
N HIS A 54 6.56 -3.64 -1.25
CA HIS A 54 5.57 -2.77 -0.61
C HIS A 54 4.67 -3.51 0.41
N PHE A 55 4.71 -4.84 0.42
CA PHE A 55 3.94 -5.70 1.33
C PHE A 55 4.84 -6.50 2.28
N ASP A 56 6.16 -6.52 2.06
CA ASP A 56 7.11 -7.34 2.79
C ASP A 56 7.73 -6.56 3.96
N PHE A 57 7.12 -6.69 5.14
CA PHE A 57 7.61 -6.06 6.37
C PHE A 57 8.94 -6.64 6.85
N GLU A 58 9.25 -7.91 6.55
CA GLU A 58 10.53 -8.52 6.93
C GLU A 58 11.68 -7.95 6.11
N LEU A 59 11.48 -7.80 4.80
CA LEU A 59 12.43 -7.12 3.92
C LEU A 59 12.59 -5.66 4.33
N ARG A 60 11.50 -4.99 4.73
CA ARG A 60 11.54 -3.63 5.25
C ARG A 60 12.46 -3.52 6.46
N ILE A 61 12.33 -4.39 7.48
CA ILE A 61 13.19 -4.36 8.67
C ILE A 61 14.66 -4.55 8.28
N LYS A 62 14.97 -5.48 7.37
CA LYS A 62 16.34 -5.67 6.86
C LYS A 62 16.88 -4.42 6.14
N ASN A 63 16.03 -3.72 5.40
CA ASN A 63 16.42 -2.49 4.72
C ASN A 63 16.58 -1.32 5.70
N MET A 64 15.75 -1.25 6.75
CA MET A 64 15.90 -0.28 7.84
C MET A 64 17.23 -0.46 8.57
N GLU A 65 17.63 -1.71 8.87
CA GLU A 65 18.93 -2.02 9.46
C GLU A 65 20.09 -1.54 8.58
N LYS A 66 20.06 -1.87 7.28
CA LYS A 66 21.07 -1.42 6.31
C LYS A 66 21.14 0.11 6.18
N ALA A 67 20.01 0.78 6.28
CA ALA A 67 19.90 2.23 6.18
C ALA A 67 20.18 2.98 7.49
N GLY A 68 20.29 2.27 8.62
CA GLY A 68 20.46 2.87 9.94
C GLY A 68 19.20 3.54 10.49
N VAL A 69 18.00 3.08 10.12
CA VAL A 69 16.72 3.57 10.64
C VAL A 69 16.30 2.73 11.85
N ASP A 70 16.24 3.34 13.04
CA ASP A 70 15.90 2.65 14.29
C ASP A 70 14.39 2.37 14.42
N MET A 71 13.54 3.25 13.91
CA MET A 71 12.09 3.16 14.00
C MET A 71 11.43 3.81 12.80
N ALA A 72 10.32 3.23 12.35
CA ALA A 72 9.49 3.78 11.28
C ALA A 72 8.03 3.89 11.73
N VAL A 73 7.41 5.05 11.52
CA VAL A 73 5.97 5.25 11.62
C VAL A 73 5.38 5.03 10.23
N VAL A 74 4.74 3.88 10.04
CA VAL A 74 4.22 3.46 8.74
C VAL A 74 2.80 3.98 8.54
N SER A 75 2.50 4.47 7.33
CA SER A 75 1.15 4.93 6.94
C SER A 75 0.73 4.33 5.61
N MET A 76 -0.58 4.11 5.41
CA MET A 76 -1.12 3.62 4.15
C MET A 76 -0.94 4.69 3.04
N PRO A 77 -0.27 4.38 1.92
CA PRO A 77 -0.13 5.31 0.82
C PRO A 77 -1.44 5.47 0.01
N PRO A 78 -1.53 6.47 -0.89
CA PRO A 78 -2.69 6.64 -1.77
C PRO A 78 -3.00 5.38 -2.60
N PRO A 79 -4.28 5.06 -2.85
CA PRO A 79 -5.48 5.86 -2.56
C PRO A 79 -5.96 5.75 -1.11
N GLY A 80 -5.20 5.13 -0.21
CA GLY A 80 -5.58 4.98 1.19
C GLY A 80 -6.81 4.10 1.34
N VAL A 81 -7.72 4.50 2.23
CA VAL A 81 -8.91 3.72 2.60
C VAL A 81 -10.23 4.36 2.17
N ILE A 82 -10.19 5.53 1.53
CA ILE A 82 -11.38 6.30 1.16
C ILE A 82 -11.53 6.31 -0.36
N TRP A 83 -12.13 5.25 -0.90
CA TRP A 83 -12.24 5.06 -2.35
C TRP A 83 -13.52 4.37 -2.82
N GLY A 84 -14.41 4.00 -1.89
CA GLY A 84 -15.69 3.36 -2.20
C GLY A 84 -16.84 3.97 -1.41
N LYS A 85 -17.94 3.21 -1.29
CA LYS A 85 -19.03 3.54 -0.37
C LYS A 85 -18.56 3.41 1.08
N GLY A 86 -19.19 4.13 2.01
CA GLY A 86 -18.76 4.20 3.42
C GLY A 86 -18.48 2.85 4.09
N LYS A 87 -19.26 1.81 3.82
CA LYS A 87 -19.02 0.45 4.33
C LYS A 87 -17.69 -0.16 3.83
N ILE A 88 -17.38 0.04 2.55
CA ILE A 88 -16.13 -0.43 1.94
C ILE A 88 -14.94 0.35 2.52
N CYS A 89 -15.10 1.66 2.71
CA CYS A 89 -14.04 2.48 3.30
C CYS A 89 -13.74 2.08 4.75
N LEU A 90 -14.78 1.78 5.54
CA LEU A 90 -14.62 1.28 6.90
C LEU A 90 -13.92 -0.08 6.93
N GLU A 91 -14.31 -0.99 6.03
CA GLU A 91 -13.68 -2.30 5.90
C GLU A 91 -12.19 -2.17 5.51
N ALA A 92 -11.88 -1.29 4.56
CA ALA A 92 -10.51 -0.99 4.18
C ALA A 92 -9.70 -0.50 5.39
N ALA A 93 -10.23 0.47 6.15
CA ALA A 93 -9.56 1.05 7.33
C ALA A 93 -9.31 0.07 8.48
N GLN A 94 -10.09 -1.02 8.57
CA GLN A 94 -9.91 -2.06 9.59
C GLN A 94 -8.92 -3.15 9.17
N MET A 95 -8.51 -3.17 7.89
CA MET A 95 -7.58 -4.14 7.30
C MET A 95 -6.16 -3.57 7.10
N THR A 96 -5.95 -2.29 7.43
CA THR A 96 -4.68 -1.58 7.30
C THR A 96 -3.88 -1.57 8.58
#